data_AF-A0A6L7X6J9-F1
#
_entry.id   AF-A0A6L7X6J9-F1
#
_cell.length_a   1.000
_cell.length_b   1.000
_cell.length_c   1.000
_cell.angle_alpha   90.00
_cell.angle_beta   90.00
_cell.angle_gamma   90.00
#
_symmetry.space_group_name_H-M   'P 1'
#
loop_
_entity.id
_entity.type
_entity.pdbx_description
1 polymer ?
#
loop_
_entity_poly.entity_id
_entity_poly.type
_entity_poly.pdbx_seq_one_letter_code
_entity_poly.pdbx_strand_id
1 'polypeptide(L)'
;MSFFQRLRSRLSAPADPEAATSALAEAERQLRWGASVSDIRLPVREISGGNRIESAWIALFLGELDAALEFAYAAATERPYDVDSRIVHGTVRLARNELDHAEHEFDAVIEEFGADPDAADGRRATILARGQAPLDELPASDEEWDSAAVLLTTLWRVAGVVENRLTGMQDTHADGRLVIMQALSKGQAADREAERGTV
;
A
#
# COMPACT_ATOMS: atom_id res chain seq x y z
N MET A 1 29.95 -1.79 35.82
CA MET A 1 28.98 -1.35 34.79
C MET A 1 27.63 -1.12 35.43
N SER A 2 27.11 0.11 35.33
CA SER A 2 25.85 0.53 35.98
C SER A 2 24.62 -0.07 35.28
N PHE A 3 23.55 -0.33 36.05
CA PHE A 3 22.23 -0.74 35.54
C PHE A 3 21.70 0.21 34.46
N PHE A 4 21.98 1.51 34.59
CA PHE A 4 21.61 2.54 33.61
C PHE A 4 22.39 2.44 32.29
N GLN A 5 23.61 1.90 32.29
CA GLN A 5 24.36 1.62 31.04
C GLN A 5 23.76 0.44 30.27
N ARG A 6 23.19 -0.56 30.96
CA ARG A 6 22.49 -1.69 30.33
C ARG A 6 21.10 -1.32 29.81
N LEU A 7 20.42 -0.36 30.45
CA LEU A 7 19.15 0.16 29.94
C LEU A 7 19.37 1.01 28.67
N ARG A 8 20.41 1.84 28.66
CA ARG A 8 20.77 2.65 27.47
C ARG A 8 21.27 1.77 26.32
N SER A 9 21.97 0.67 26.58
CA SER A 9 22.44 -0.24 25.52
C SER A 9 21.34 -1.09 24.91
N ARG A 10 20.17 -1.22 25.55
CA ARG A 10 18.99 -1.91 24.98
C ARG A 10 18.09 -0.98 24.16
N LEU A 11 18.22 0.33 24.33
CA LEU A 11 17.45 1.35 23.61
C LEU A 11 18.19 1.91 22.37
N SER A 12 19.30 1.29 21.98
CA SER A 12 20.07 1.67 20.78
C SER A 12 20.81 0.47 20.19
N ALA A 13 20.17 -0.70 20.17
CA ALA A 13 20.58 -1.69 19.17
C ALA A 13 20.21 -1.08 17.81
N PRO A 14 21.13 -0.96 16.85
CA PRO A 14 20.72 -0.66 15.48
C PRO A 14 19.68 -1.72 15.09
N ALA A 15 18.52 -1.28 14.59
CA ALA A 15 17.53 -2.19 14.05
C ALA A 15 18.25 -3.13 13.08
N ASP A 16 18.07 -4.44 13.27
CA ASP A 16 18.63 -5.44 12.38
C ASP A 16 18.09 -5.17 10.96
N PRO A 17 18.94 -4.74 9.99
CA PRO A 17 18.47 -4.35 8.68
C PRO A 17 17.75 -5.49 7.96
N GLU A 18 18.16 -6.74 8.19
CA GLU A 18 17.53 -7.91 7.58
C GLU A 18 16.13 -8.15 8.16
N ALA A 19 15.97 -7.92 9.46
CA ALA A 19 14.66 -8.00 10.11
C ALA A 19 13.73 -6.87 9.64
N ALA A 20 14.25 -5.66 9.42
CA ALA A 20 13.47 -4.53 8.90
C ALA A 20 12.98 -4.79 7.46
N THR A 21 13.85 -5.27 6.57
CA THR A 21 13.48 -5.67 5.20
C THR A 21 12.44 -6.78 5.21
N SER A 22 12.61 -7.78 6.08
CA SER A 22 11.65 -8.89 6.18
C SER A 22 10.28 -8.44 6.69
N ALA A 23 10.26 -7.54 7.68
CA ALA A 23 9.03 -6.96 8.22
C ALA A 23 8.28 -6.13 7.17
N LEU A 24 9.01 -5.36 6.34
CA LEU A 24 8.42 -4.58 5.25
C LEU A 24 7.85 -5.47 4.15
N ALA A 25 8.59 -6.49 3.72
CA ALA A 25 8.12 -7.44 2.73
C ALA A 25 6.88 -8.21 3.21
N GLU A 26 6.78 -8.50 4.51
CA GLU A 26 5.58 -9.08 5.11
C GLU A 26 4.40 -8.10 5.10
N ALA A 27 4.63 -6.85 5.54
CA ALA A 27 3.57 -5.82 5.56
C ALA A 27 3.05 -5.51 4.14
N GLU A 28 3.91 -5.49 3.14
CA GLU A 28 3.52 -5.33 1.74
C GLU A 28 2.70 -6.52 1.23
N ARG A 29 3.10 -7.76 1.56
CA ARG A 29 2.31 -8.94 1.21
C ARG A 29 0.93 -8.89 1.86
N GLN A 30 0.86 -8.49 3.12
CA GLN A 30 -0.38 -8.32 3.86
C GLN A 30 -1.27 -7.22 3.27
N LEU A 31 -0.68 -6.12 2.80
CA LEU A 31 -1.37 -5.08 2.03
C LEU A 31 -2.07 -5.70 0.81
N ARG A 32 -1.32 -6.47 0.01
CA ARG A 32 -1.81 -7.09 -1.23
C ARG A 32 -2.83 -8.20 -0.99
N TRP A 33 -2.79 -8.86 0.17
CA TRP A 33 -3.75 -9.90 0.57
C TRP A 33 -4.98 -9.37 1.31
N GLY A 34 -5.04 -8.07 1.57
CA GLY A 34 -6.18 -7.48 2.26
C GLY A 34 -6.29 -7.86 3.73
N ALA A 35 -5.14 -8.05 4.39
CA ALA A 35 -5.07 -8.30 5.82
C ALA A 35 -5.67 -7.14 6.65
N SER A 36 -5.73 -7.35 7.96
CA SER A 36 -6.15 -6.28 8.87
C SER A 36 -5.13 -5.14 8.89
N VAL A 37 -5.59 -3.91 9.08
CA VAL A 37 -4.70 -2.73 9.24
C VAL A 37 -3.77 -2.91 10.45
N SER A 38 -4.23 -3.61 11.48
CA SER A 38 -3.44 -3.93 12.67
C SER A 38 -2.27 -4.86 12.33
N ASP A 39 -2.51 -5.92 11.55
CA ASP A 39 -1.47 -6.86 11.13
C ASP A 39 -0.42 -6.16 10.26
N ILE A 40 -0.86 -5.29 9.33
CA ILE A 40 0.04 -4.52 8.47
C ILE A 40 0.92 -3.56 9.28
N ARG A 41 0.34 -2.90 10.30
CA ARG A 41 1.04 -1.87 11.09
C ARG A 41 1.95 -2.44 12.16
N LEU A 42 1.58 -3.56 12.77
CA LEU A 42 2.32 -4.15 13.89
C LEU A 42 3.81 -4.37 13.59
N PRO A 43 4.22 -5.02 12.48
CA PRO A 43 5.63 -5.29 12.20
C PRO A 43 6.43 -4.02 11.88
N VAL A 44 5.78 -2.93 11.43
CA VAL A 44 6.47 -1.73 10.98
C VAL A 44 6.55 -0.60 12.02
N ARG A 45 5.86 -0.74 13.16
CA ARG A 45 5.90 0.27 14.24
C ARG A 45 7.25 0.44 14.91
N GLU A 46 8.06 -0.62 14.92
CA GLU A 46 9.31 -0.67 15.67
C GLU A 46 10.54 -0.64 14.75
N ILE A 47 10.34 -0.63 13.43
CA ILE A 47 11.44 -0.58 12.47
C ILE A 47 11.72 0.87 12.05
N SER A 48 12.97 1.14 11.74
CA SER A 48 13.40 2.40 11.12
C SER A 48 13.83 2.11 9.69
N GLY A 49 13.42 2.94 8.73
CA GLY A 49 13.80 2.74 7.33
C GLY A 49 15.30 2.91 7.12
N GLY A 50 15.94 1.92 6.51
CA GLY A 50 17.35 1.92 6.12
C GLY A 50 17.62 2.66 4.82
N ASN A 51 16.58 2.95 4.02
CA ASN A 51 16.65 3.75 2.80
C ASN A 51 15.30 4.47 2.51
N ARG A 52 15.26 5.29 1.45
CA ARG A 52 14.07 6.08 1.08
C ARG A 52 12.84 5.24 0.69
N ILE A 53 13.03 4.09 0.05
CA ILE A 53 11.93 3.18 -0.33
C ILE A 53 11.30 2.61 0.95
N GLU A 54 12.14 2.12 1.87
CA GLU A 54 11.70 1.58 3.15
C GLU A 54 11.00 2.65 4.00
N SER A 55 11.54 3.88 4.07
CA SER A 55 10.89 4.99 4.75
C SER A 55 9.53 5.35 4.14
N ALA A 56 9.39 5.26 2.81
CA ALA A 56 8.12 5.50 2.13
C ALA A 56 7.07 4.44 2.49
N TRP A 57 7.44 3.15 2.47
CA TRP A 57 6.56 2.06 2.87
C TRP A 57 6.14 2.15 4.33
N ILE A 58 7.08 2.41 5.25
CA ILE A 58 6.78 2.59 6.67
C ILE A 58 5.76 3.71 6.86
N ALA A 59 6.03 4.89 6.29
CA ALA A 59 5.12 6.03 6.39
C ALA A 59 3.74 5.71 5.79
N LEU A 60 3.68 5.02 4.64
CA LEU A 60 2.42 4.59 4.04
C LEU A 60 1.63 3.67 4.98
N PHE A 61 2.25 2.63 5.52
CA PHE A 61 1.59 1.67 6.42
C PHE A 61 1.12 2.32 7.73
N LEU A 62 1.83 3.34 8.21
CA LEU A 62 1.41 4.14 9.35
C LEU A 62 0.30 5.16 9.02
N GLY A 63 -0.05 5.32 7.74
CA GLY A 63 -1.06 6.27 7.25
C GLY A 63 -0.55 7.70 7.11
N GLU A 64 0.77 7.91 7.16
CA GLU A 64 1.45 9.20 7.08
C GLU A 64 1.69 9.59 5.62
N LEU A 65 0.60 9.82 4.86
CA LEU A 65 0.66 9.95 3.40
C LEU A 65 1.52 11.10 2.86
N ASP A 66 1.71 12.19 3.62
CA ASP A 66 2.57 13.30 3.21
C ASP A 66 4.05 12.90 3.32
N ALA A 67 4.44 12.27 4.44
CA ALA A 67 5.80 11.77 4.63
C ALA A 67 6.11 10.63 3.64
N ALA A 68 5.15 9.74 3.41
CA ALA A 68 5.28 8.66 2.43
C ALA A 68 5.57 9.22 1.03
N LEU A 69 4.89 10.30 0.63
CA LEU A 69 5.10 10.93 -0.67
C LEU A 69 6.47 11.59 -0.76
N GLU A 70 6.91 12.28 0.29
CA GLU A 70 8.25 12.89 0.34
C GLU A 70 9.34 11.82 0.14
N PHE A 71 9.27 10.72 0.89
CA PHE A 71 10.23 9.63 0.78
C PHE A 71 10.17 8.93 -0.58
N ALA A 72 8.97 8.63 -1.09
CA ALA A 72 8.81 7.95 -2.37
C ALA A 72 9.29 8.80 -3.54
N TYR A 73 8.99 10.11 -3.52
CA TYR A 73 9.49 11.05 -4.52
C TYR A 73 11.02 11.14 -4.50
N ALA A 74 11.62 11.19 -3.30
CA ALA A 74 13.08 11.15 -3.17
C ALA A 74 13.66 9.83 -3.71
N ALA A 75 13.05 8.68 -3.39
CA ALA A 75 13.49 7.37 -3.89
C ALA A 75 13.47 7.32 -5.43
N ALA A 76 12.36 7.70 -6.06
CA ALA A 76 12.22 7.70 -7.51
C ALA A 76 13.18 8.70 -8.19
N THR A 77 13.50 9.81 -7.53
CA THR A 77 14.49 10.79 -8.04
C THR A 77 15.92 10.26 -7.93
N GLU A 78 16.26 9.61 -6.81
CA GLU A 78 17.58 9.04 -6.57
C GLU A 78 17.84 7.80 -7.44
N ARG A 79 16.78 7.04 -7.76
CA ARG A 79 16.82 5.77 -8.49
C ARG A 79 15.71 5.66 -9.54
N PRO A 80 15.75 6.43 -10.63
CA PRO A 80 14.66 6.51 -11.60
C PRO A 80 14.42 5.23 -12.42
N TYR A 81 15.36 4.29 -12.44
CA TYR A 81 15.26 3.01 -13.15
C TYR A 81 15.09 1.82 -12.19
N ASP A 82 14.78 2.07 -10.93
CA ASP A 82 14.55 1.05 -9.92
C ASP A 82 13.05 0.79 -9.78
N VAL A 83 12.62 -0.44 -10.04
CA VAL A 83 11.19 -0.82 -10.05
C VAL A 83 10.55 -0.52 -8.69
N ASP A 84 11.18 -0.93 -7.59
CA ASP A 84 10.64 -0.76 -6.23
C ASP A 84 10.43 0.72 -5.89
N SER A 85 11.36 1.60 -6.28
CA SER A 85 11.24 3.05 -6.10
C SER A 85 10.03 3.64 -6.82
N ARG A 86 9.69 3.12 -8.01
CA ARG A 86 8.54 3.57 -8.80
C ARG A 86 7.23 2.97 -8.30
N ILE A 87 7.23 1.69 -7.92
CA ILE A 87 6.08 0.99 -7.34
C ILE A 87 5.63 1.69 -6.06
N VAL A 88 6.53 2.00 -5.12
CA VAL A 88 6.15 2.69 -3.88
C VAL A 88 5.64 4.10 -4.17
N HIS A 89 6.19 4.79 -5.17
CA HIS A 89 5.74 6.12 -5.58
C HIS A 89 4.34 6.11 -6.19
N GLY A 90 4.07 5.20 -7.11
CA GLY A 90 2.73 4.98 -7.67
C GLY A 90 1.72 4.59 -6.58
N THR A 91 2.11 3.70 -5.67
CA THR A 91 1.24 3.21 -4.58
C THR A 91 0.86 4.33 -3.60
N VAL A 92 1.82 5.17 -3.20
CA VAL A 92 1.54 6.33 -2.34
C VAL A 92 0.60 7.31 -3.03
N ARG A 93 0.83 7.60 -4.32
CA ARG A 93 -0.03 8.48 -5.11
C ARG A 93 -1.44 7.91 -5.25
N LEU A 94 -1.58 6.60 -5.42
CA LEU A 94 -2.87 5.92 -5.42
C LEU A 94 -3.61 6.08 -4.09
N ALA A 95 -2.94 5.87 -2.95
CA ALA A 95 -3.53 6.08 -1.62
C ALA A 95 -4.01 7.54 -1.43
N ARG A 96 -3.26 8.50 -1.97
CA ARG A 96 -3.59 9.92 -2.00
C ARG A 96 -4.67 10.29 -3.02
N ASN A 97 -5.01 9.39 -3.94
CA ASN A 97 -5.93 9.60 -5.06
C ASN A 97 -5.43 10.66 -6.06
N GLU A 98 -4.11 10.68 -6.26
CA GLU A 98 -3.43 11.40 -7.34
C GLU A 98 -3.35 10.49 -8.57
N LEU A 99 -4.52 10.12 -9.10
CA LEU A 99 -4.69 8.97 -10.00
C LEU A 99 -3.89 9.08 -11.30
N ASP A 100 -3.82 10.26 -11.92
CA ASP A 100 -3.06 10.44 -13.17
C ASP A 100 -1.56 10.26 -12.97
N HIS A 101 -1.04 10.65 -11.79
CA HIS A 101 0.36 10.41 -11.46
C HIS A 101 0.62 8.97 -11.05
N ALA A 102 -0.33 8.31 -10.35
CA ALA A 102 -0.22 6.89 -10.04
C ALA A 102 -0.20 6.03 -11.31
N GLU A 103 -1.11 6.30 -12.25
CA GLU A 103 -1.17 5.64 -13.56
C GLU A 103 0.14 5.79 -14.31
N HIS A 104 0.71 7.01 -14.35
CA HIS A 104 1.99 7.25 -15.00
C HIS A 104 3.14 6.38 -14.43
N GLU A 105 3.24 6.25 -13.10
CA GLU A 105 4.29 5.42 -12.50
C GLU A 105 4.11 3.94 -12.83
N PHE A 106 2.89 3.41 -12.75
CA PHE A 106 2.62 2.01 -13.03
C PHE A 106 2.76 1.67 -14.52
N ASP A 107 2.25 2.52 -15.42
CA ASP A 107 2.37 2.33 -16.86
C ASP A 107 3.83 2.27 -17.28
N ALA A 108 4.65 3.19 -16.78
CA ALA A 108 6.04 3.23 -17.15
C ALA A 108 6.86 2.06 -16.59
N VAL A 109 6.51 1.50 -15.42
CA VAL A 109 7.09 0.22 -14.97
C VAL A 109 6.72 -0.91 -15.93
N ILE A 110 5.44 -1.02 -16.31
CA ILE A 110 4.95 -2.05 -17.24
C ILE A 110 5.63 -1.94 -18.61
N GLU A 111 5.80 -0.72 -19.12
CA GLU A 111 6.42 -0.45 -20.42
C GLU A 111 7.92 -0.74 -20.43
N GLU A 112 8.64 -0.38 -19.35
CA GLU A 112 10.11 -0.48 -19.29
C GLU A 112 10.60 -1.86 -18.88
N PHE A 113 9.89 -2.55 -17.97
CA PHE A 113 10.36 -3.79 -17.33
C PHE A 113 9.53 -5.03 -17.69
N GLY A 114 8.51 -4.87 -18.55
CA GLY A 114 7.51 -5.90 -18.80
C GLY A 114 6.45 -5.92 -17.69
N ALA A 115 5.40 -6.72 -17.86
CA ALA A 115 4.21 -6.76 -17.00
C ALA A 115 4.50 -7.19 -15.55
N ASP A 116 5.17 -6.34 -14.79
CA ASP A 116 5.39 -6.47 -13.37
C ASP A 116 4.01 -6.59 -12.68
N PRO A 117 3.80 -7.65 -11.88
CA PRO A 117 2.48 -7.94 -11.33
C PRO A 117 2.01 -6.84 -10.38
N ASP A 118 2.93 -6.19 -9.67
CA ASP A 118 2.61 -5.14 -8.71
C ASP A 118 2.23 -3.84 -9.42
N ALA A 119 2.91 -3.52 -10.52
CA ALA A 119 2.51 -2.41 -11.39
C ALA A 119 1.17 -2.68 -12.07
N ALA A 120 0.93 -3.91 -12.55
CA ALA A 120 -0.33 -4.29 -13.18
C ALA A 120 -1.52 -4.17 -12.21
N ASP A 121 -1.36 -4.66 -10.98
CA ASP A 121 -2.36 -4.51 -9.91
C ASP A 121 -2.57 -3.04 -9.54
N GLY A 122 -1.49 -2.24 -9.42
CA GLY A 122 -1.57 -0.81 -9.16
C GLY A 122 -2.30 -0.02 -10.25
N ARG A 123 -2.05 -0.34 -11.52
CA ARG A 123 -2.75 0.22 -12.68
C ARG A 123 -4.23 -0.13 -12.65
N ARG A 124 -4.57 -1.41 -12.43
CA ARG A 124 -5.97 -1.85 -12.29
C ARG A 124 -6.66 -1.18 -11.10
N ALA A 125 -5.97 -1.03 -9.98
CA ALA A 125 -6.48 -0.33 -8.81
C ALA A 125 -6.73 1.17 -9.10
N THR A 126 -5.91 1.78 -9.94
CA THR A 126 -6.11 3.16 -10.41
C THR A 126 -7.34 3.29 -11.30
N ILE A 127 -7.59 2.32 -12.20
CA ILE A 127 -8.82 2.24 -13.01
C ILE A 127 -10.06 2.12 -12.12
N LEU A 128 -10.01 1.22 -11.12
CA LEU A 128 -11.08 1.05 -10.14
C LEU A 128 -11.35 2.33 -9.35
N ALA A 129 -10.31 3.02 -8.89
CA ALA A 129 -10.44 4.29 -8.16
C ALA A 129 -11.07 5.41 -9.01
N ARG A 130 -10.76 5.45 -10.31
CA ARG A 130 -11.37 6.39 -11.27
C ARG A 130 -12.84 6.04 -11.50
N GLY A 131 -13.17 4.74 -11.57
CA GLY A 131 -14.53 4.21 -11.58
C GLY A 131 -15.35 4.58 -12.82
N GLN A 132 -14.70 4.87 -13.94
CA GLN A 132 -15.37 5.34 -15.16
C GLN A 132 -15.67 4.24 -16.18
N ALA A 133 -14.99 3.09 -16.12
CA ALA A 133 -15.02 2.08 -17.17
C ALA A 133 -15.81 0.83 -16.76
N PRO A 134 -16.56 0.21 -17.70
CA PRO A 134 -17.02 -1.17 -17.58
C PRO A 134 -15.80 -2.10 -17.56
N LEU A 135 -15.78 -3.05 -16.62
CA LEU A 135 -14.58 -3.88 -16.39
C LEU A 135 -14.45 -5.03 -17.40
N ASP A 136 -15.57 -5.47 -17.98
CA ASP A 136 -15.63 -6.55 -18.99
C ASP A 136 -15.09 -6.11 -20.36
N GLU A 137 -14.97 -4.81 -20.60
CA GLU A 137 -14.34 -4.24 -21.80
C GLU A 137 -12.81 -4.11 -21.68
N LEU A 138 -12.23 -4.41 -20.51
CA LEU A 138 -10.82 -4.28 -20.22
C LEU A 138 -10.12 -5.66 -20.16
N PRO A 139 -8.85 -5.77 -20.59
CA PRO A 139 -8.16 -7.05 -20.68
C PRO A 139 -7.63 -7.51 -19.31
N ALA A 140 -8.52 -7.94 -18.43
CA ALA A 140 -8.19 -8.54 -17.13
C ALA A 140 -9.26 -9.55 -16.69
N SER A 141 -8.83 -10.56 -15.94
CA SER A 141 -9.69 -11.57 -15.33
C SER A 141 -10.37 -11.07 -14.05
N ASP A 142 -11.39 -11.79 -13.58
CA ASP A 142 -12.06 -11.49 -12.32
C ASP A 142 -11.08 -11.54 -11.13
N GLU A 143 -10.14 -12.50 -11.12
CA GLU A 143 -9.13 -12.63 -10.07
C GLU A 143 -8.19 -11.41 -10.03
N GLU A 144 -7.84 -10.88 -11.20
CA GLU A 144 -7.05 -9.67 -11.33
C GLU A 144 -7.81 -8.42 -10.85
N TRP A 145 -9.09 -8.31 -11.16
CA TRP A 145 -9.92 -7.22 -10.62
C TRP A 145 -10.10 -7.31 -9.11
N ASP A 146 -10.27 -8.54 -8.59
CA ASP A 146 -10.33 -8.81 -7.16
C ASP A 146 -9.04 -8.41 -6.45
N SER A 147 -7.87 -8.79 -6.98
CA SER A 147 -6.56 -8.41 -6.41
C SER A 147 -6.39 -6.89 -6.36
N ALA A 148 -6.71 -6.21 -7.46
CA ALA A 148 -6.63 -4.76 -7.55
C ALA A 148 -7.59 -4.05 -6.57
N ALA A 149 -8.80 -4.57 -6.39
CA ALA A 149 -9.76 -4.04 -5.43
C ALA A 149 -9.31 -4.28 -3.98
N VAL A 150 -8.67 -5.42 -3.70
CA VAL A 150 -8.05 -5.70 -2.40
C VAL A 150 -6.94 -4.70 -2.10
N LEU A 151 -6.02 -4.47 -3.04
CA LEU A 151 -4.97 -3.45 -2.91
C LEU A 151 -5.58 -2.07 -2.63
N LEU A 152 -6.50 -1.62 -3.49
CA LEU A 152 -7.13 -0.30 -3.39
C LEU A 152 -7.82 -0.08 -2.04
N THR A 153 -8.68 -1.02 -1.65
CA THR A 153 -9.48 -0.88 -0.44
C THR A 153 -8.63 -1.03 0.82
N THR A 154 -7.55 -1.80 0.78
CA THR A 154 -6.60 -1.90 1.89
C THR A 154 -5.78 -0.62 2.03
N LEU A 155 -5.34 0.00 0.93
CA LEU A 155 -4.73 1.33 0.97
C LEU A 155 -5.66 2.37 1.58
N TRP A 156 -6.96 2.37 1.22
CA TRP A 156 -7.92 3.28 1.83
C TRP A 156 -8.11 3.07 3.32
N ARG A 157 -8.11 1.81 3.78
CA ARG A 157 -8.19 1.46 5.21
C ARG A 157 -6.94 1.88 5.96
N VAL A 158 -5.75 1.57 5.44
CA VAL A 158 -4.45 1.98 6.00
C VAL A 158 -4.33 3.50 6.09
N ALA A 159 -4.81 4.22 5.07
CA ALA A 159 -4.81 5.68 5.04
C ALA A 159 -5.94 6.33 5.86
N GLY A 160 -6.93 5.56 6.33
CA GLY A 160 -8.08 6.11 7.06
C GLY A 160 -9.00 6.99 6.21
N VAL A 161 -9.11 6.72 4.91
CA VAL A 161 -9.86 7.57 3.95
C VAL A 161 -11.09 6.89 3.33
N VAL A 162 -11.48 5.70 3.80
CA VAL A 162 -12.58 4.90 3.23
C VAL A 162 -13.86 5.71 3.01
N GLU A 163 -14.34 6.43 4.03
CA GLU A 163 -15.58 7.21 3.95
C GLU A 163 -15.53 8.32 2.89
N ASN A 164 -14.41 9.03 2.84
CA ASN A 164 -14.16 10.09 1.86
C ASN A 164 -14.15 9.52 0.43
N ARG A 165 -13.53 8.35 0.23
CA ARG A 165 -13.46 7.70 -1.09
C ARG A 165 -14.83 7.20 -1.54
N LEU A 166 -15.58 6.51 -0.68
CA LEU A 166 -16.91 6.01 -1.00
C LEU A 166 -17.91 7.13 -1.31
N THR A 167 -17.79 8.29 -0.65
CA THR A 167 -18.66 9.45 -0.95
C THR A 167 -18.47 9.94 -2.38
N GLY A 168 -17.24 9.89 -2.91
CA GLY A 168 -16.93 10.26 -4.29
C GLY A 168 -17.38 9.23 -5.34
N MET A 169 -17.80 8.03 -4.93
CA MET A 169 -18.13 6.92 -5.84
C MET A 169 -19.59 6.84 -6.29
N GLN A 170 -20.40 7.89 -6.07
CA GLN A 170 -21.83 7.82 -6.38
C GLN A 170 -22.11 7.63 -7.87
N ASP A 171 -21.25 8.17 -8.74
CA ASP A 171 -21.38 8.13 -10.19
C ASP A 171 -20.46 7.10 -10.87
N THR A 172 -19.80 6.23 -10.09
CA THR A 172 -18.90 5.22 -10.67
C THR A 172 -19.67 4.07 -11.29
N HIS A 173 -19.09 3.46 -12.32
CA HIS A 173 -19.62 2.28 -12.99
C HIS A 173 -19.96 1.17 -11.98
N ALA A 174 -21.10 0.51 -12.19
CA ALA A 174 -21.68 -0.44 -11.24
C ALA A 174 -20.75 -1.63 -10.95
N ASP A 175 -20.09 -2.16 -11.98
CA ASP A 175 -19.21 -3.32 -11.85
C ASP A 175 -17.98 -3.01 -10.98
N GLY A 176 -17.27 -1.92 -11.27
CA GLY A 176 -16.13 -1.48 -10.46
C GLY A 176 -16.54 -1.22 -9.02
N ARG A 177 -17.69 -0.57 -8.81
CA ARG A 177 -18.23 -0.34 -7.47
C ARG A 177 -18.54 -1.65 -6.75
N LEU A 178 -19.10 -2.65 -7.43
CA LEU A 178 -19.42 -3.95 -6.83
C LEU A 178 -18.15 -4.64 -6.30
N VAL A 179 -17.11 -4.73 -7.13
CA VAL A 179 -15.84 -5.38 -6.76
C VAL A 179 -15.18 -4.65 -5.58
N ILE A 180 -15.14 -3.31 -5.62
CA ILE A 180 -14.63 -2.48 -4.52
C ILE A 180 -15.41 -2.74 -3.22
N MET A 181 -16.74 -2.73 -3.27
CA MET A 181 -17.57 -2.94 -2.08
C MET A 181 -17.39 -4.34 -1.48
N GLN A 182 -17.23 -5.37 -2.32
CA GLN A 182 -16.96 -6.74 -1.88
C GLN A 182 -15.59 -6.85 -1.20
N ALA A 183 -14.53 -6.32 -1.81
CA ALA A 183 -13.18 -6.31 -1.25
C ALA A 183 -13.13 -5.55 0.08
N LEU A 184 -13.75 -4.37 0.14
CA LEU A 184 -13.83 -3.55 1.35
C LEU A 184 -14.55 -4.28 2.48
N SER A 185 -15.67 -4.94 2.18
CA SER A 185 -16.42 -5.71 3.19
C SER A 185 -15.58 -6.84 3.78
N LYS A 186 -14.78 -7.54 2.95
CA LYS A 186 -13.86 -8.59 3.40
C LYS A 186 -12.76 -8.00 4.31
N GLY A 187 -12.11 -6.93 3.88
CA GLY A 187 -11.05 -6.26 4.66
C GLY A 187 -11.54 -5.72 6.02
N GLN A 188 -12.73 -5.11 6.05
CA GLN A 188 -13.34 -4.65 7.31
C GLN A 188 -13.74 -5.80 8.24
N ALA A 189 -14.04 -6.99 7.71
CA ALA A 189 -14.25 -8.16 8.54
C ALA A 189 -12.95 -8.61 9.20
N ALA A 190 -11.84 -8.64 8.44
CA ALA A 190 -10.51 -8.93 8.99
C ALA A 190 -10.10 -7.93 10.08
N ASP A 191 -10.36 -6.63 9.89
CA ASP A 191 -10.11 -5.60 10.92
C ASP A 191 -10.86 -5.90 12.23
N ARG A 192 -12.15 -6.21 12.13
CA ARG A 192 -12.98 -6.55 13.31
C ARG A 192 -12.57 -7.85 13.99
N GLU A 193 -12.09 -8.83 13.23
CA GLU A 193 -11.60 -10.10 13.78
C GLU A 193 -10.30 -9.89 14.56
N ALA A 194 -9.35 -9.11 14.02
CA ALA A 194 -8.12 -8.76 14.69
C ALA A 194 -8.38 -8.01 16.02
N GLU A 195 -9.33 -7.06 16.05
CA GLU A 195 -9.73 -6.34 17.26
C GLU A 195 -10.30 -7.25 18.35
N ARG A 196 -11.01 -8.33 17.97
CA ARG A 196 -11.57 -9.31 18.91
C ARG A 196 -10.55 -10.30 19.45
N GLY A 197 -9.50 -10.58 18.68
CA GLY A 197 -8.42 -11.49 19.06
C GLY A 197 -7.42 -10.89 20.06
N THR A 198 -7.44 -9.58 20.28
CA THR A 198 -6.54 -8.84 21.18
C THR A 198 -6.98 -8.78 22.66
N VAL A 199 -7.79 -9.73 23.15
CA VAL A 199 -8.24 -9.82 24.57
C VAL A 199 -7.41 -10.82 25.37
#